data_AF-A0A956VP84-F1
#
_entry.id   AF-A0A956VP84-F1
#
_cell.length_a   1.000
_cell.length_b   1.000
_cell.length_c   1.000
_cell.angle_alpha   90.00
_cell.angle_beta   90.00
_cell.angle_gamma   90.00
#
_symmetry.space_group_name_H-M   'P 1'
#
loop_
_entity.id
_entity.type
_entity.pdbx_description
1 polymer ?
#
loop_
_entity_poly.entity_id
_entity_poly.type
_entity_poly.pdbx_seq_one_letter_code
_entity_poly.pdbx_strand_id
1 'polypeptide(L)'
;MAARRALDGIPEISVLEDLRWDEGIHRWILKIEIDLGIEASDVEARTTWYVLIHPTYPRGSITIHPARTGGLSDVREHQAALVGSRHSDQPWTTADICVRVKSWLGYRGAFDSEPRDHDVRLYWYAARAIEWLKAAGANALAVEGEYFELPQVIASSLDDAVAFSENTATFGVWQTRHETTGVAQLRRPNQVLRR
;
A
#
# COMPACT_ATOMS: atom_id res chain seq x y z
N MET A 1 -18.98 13.42 9.18
CA MET A 1 -18.05 13.72 10.29
C MET A 1 -17.76 12.53 11.22
N ALA A 2 -18.53 11.42 11.21
CA ALA A 2 -18.24 10.26 12.06
C ALA A 2 -16.98 9.48 11.63
N ALA A 3 -16.80 9.20 10.34
CA ALA A 3 -15.65 8.46 9.80
C ALA A 3 -14.28 9.07 10.16
N ARG A 4 -14.12 10.41 10.05
CA ARG A 4 -12.89 11.09 10.48
C ARG A 4 -12.68 10.93 11.99
N ARG A 5 -13.73 11.08 12.79
CA ARG A 5 -13.63 11.05 14.25
C ARG A 5 -13.24 9.67 14.77
N ALA A 6 -13.48 8.62 13.97
CA ALA A 6 -12.96 7.30 14.27
C ALA A 6 -11.42 7.25 14.35
N LEU A 7 -10.72 8.15 13.66
CA LEU A 7 -9.26 8.27 13.74
C LEU A 7 -8.78 8.84 15.07
N ASP A 8 -9.58 9.70 15.71
CA ASP A 8 -9.25 10.26 17.03
C ASP A 8 -9.19 9.16 18.12
N GLY A 9 -9.73 7.96 17.84
CA GLY A 9 -9.69 6.79 18.72
C GLY A 9 -8.51 5.85 18.47
N ILE A 10 -7.61 6.14 17.53
CA ILE A 10 -6.41 5.33 17.24
C ILE A 10 -5.20 5.97 17.92
N PRO A 11 -4.61 5.35 18.95
CA PRO A 11 -3.51 5.94 19.71
C PRO A 11 -2.28 6.31 18.87
N GLU A 12 -1.96 5.51 17.86
CA GLU A 12 -0.82 5.72 16.97
C GLU A 12 -1.05 6.84 15.94
N ILE A 13 -2.25 7.42 15.84
CA ILE A 13 -2.58 8.41 14.81
C ILE A 13 -2.84 9.78 15.41
N SER A 14 -2.15 10.78 14.85
CA SER A 14 -2.46 12.19 15.05
C SER A 14 -2.93 12.83 13.75
N VAL A 15 -4.08 13.51 13.77
CA VAL A 15 -4.55 14.31 12.62
C VAL A 15 -3.83 15.66 12.61
N LEU A 16 -2.95 15.88 11.63
CA LEU A 16 -2.18 17.11 11.50
C LEU A 16 -2.95 18.20 10.75
N GLU A 17 -3.66 17.82 9.68
CA GLU A 17 -4.56 18.70 8.93
C GLU A 17 -5.86 17.94 8.66
N ASP A 18 -6.99 18.55 9.02
CA ASP A 18 -8.32 17.97 8.85
C ASP A 18 -8.74 17.87 7.37
N LEU A 19 -9.86 17.22 7.11
CA LEU A 19 -10.40 17.01 5.76
C LEU A 19 -10.54 18.32 5.01
N ARG A 20 -9.82 18.45 3.89
CA ARG A 20 -9.95 19.54 2.94
C ARG A 20 -10.27 19.00 1.55
N TRP A 21 -11.08 19.74 0.79
CA TRP A 21 -11.34 19.42 -0.61
C TRP A 21 -10.22 20.01 -1.48
N ASP A 22 -9.73 19.22 -2.44
CA ASP A 22 -8.81 19.68 -3.48
C ASP A 22 -9.50 19.59 -4.85
N GLU A 23 -9.71 20.76 -5.45
CA GLU A 23 -10.36 20.89 -6.76
C GLU A 23 -9.49 20.35 -7.90
N GLY A 24 -8.16 20.43 -7.79
CA GLY A 24 -7.25 20.04 -8.86
C GLY A 24 -7.23 18.53 -9.10
N ILE A 25 -7.40 17.73 -8.04
CA ILE A 25 -7.45 16.26 -8.12
C ILE A 25 -8.82 15.66 -7.83
N HIS A 26 -9.81 16.50 -7.49
CA HIS A 26 -11.15 16.09 -7.08
C HIS A 26 -11.14 15.01 -5.99
N ARG A 27 -10.46 15.30 -4.87
CA ARG A 27 -10.35 14.42 -3.71
C ARG A 27 -10.52 15.21 -2.41
N TRP A 28 -11.05 14.52 -1.41
CA TRP A 28 -10.84 14.93 -0.02
C TRP A 28 -9.45 14.48 0.42
N ILE A 29 -8.72 15.37 1.07
CA ILE A 29 -7.36 15.14 1.57
C ILE A 29 -7.39 15.27 3.09
N LEU A 30 -6.77 14.31 3.76
CA LEU A 30 -6.49 14.34 5.19
C LEU A 30 -5.00 14.14 5.40
N LYS A 31 -4.38 14.91 6.30
CA LYS A 31 -2.98 14.70 6.68
C LYS A 31 -2.90 14.13 8.08
N ILE A 32 -2.17 13.03 8.21
CA ILE A 32 -1.99 12.32 9.48
C ILE A 32 -0.51 12.07 9.74
N GLU A 33 -0.19 11.89 11.01
CA GLU A 33 1.06 11.30 11.48
C GLU A 33 0.75 9.93 12.07
N ILE A 34 1.62 8.96 11.80
CA ILE A 34 1.63 7.66 12.46
C ILE A 34 2.86 7.60 13.36
N ASP A 35 2.65 7.46 14.67
CA ASP A 35 3.70 7.28 15.69
C ASP A 35 3.67 5.83 16.20
N LEU A 36 4.71 5.05 15.88
CA LEU A 36 4.86 3.68 16.35
C LEU A 36 5.49 3.59 17.74
N GLY A 37 6.06 4.68 18.26
CA GLY A 37 6.71 4.73 19.58
C GLY A 37 7.96 3.86 19.73
N ILE A 38 8.46 3.25 18.65
CA ILE A 38 9.58 2.31 18.66
C ILE A 38 10.72 2.87 17.81
N GLU A 39 11.84 3.22 18.45
CA GLU A 39 13.08 3.66 17.80
C GLU A 39 13.92 2.50 17.23
N ALA A 40 13.53 1.25 17.53
CA ALA A 40 14.28 0.04 17.16
C ALA A 40 13.83 -0.58 15.82
N SER A 41 13.38 0.24 14.87
CA SER A 41 12.89 -0.22 13.57
C SER A 41 13.65 0.43 12.42
N ASP A 42 13.69 -0.23 11.25
CA ASP A 42 14.27 0.34 10.02
C ASP A 42 13.43 1.49 9.43
N VAL A 43 12.40 1.93 10.14
CA VAL A 43 11.50 3.04 9.81
C VAL A 43 11.54 4.06 10.94
N GLU A 44 11.46 5.35 10.58
CA GLU A 44 11.33 6.45 11.54
C GLU A 44 10.14 6.23 12.47
N ALA A 45 10.32 6.47 13.77
CA ALA A 45 9.27 6.24 14.77
C ALA A 45 7.98 7.02 14.46
N ARG A 46 8.11 8.20 13.84
CA ARG A 46 7.00 9.03 13.37
C ARG A 46 7.11 9.25 11.88
N THR A 47 6.01 9.02 11.16
CA THR A 47 5.94 9.24 9.71
C THR A 47 4.65 9.98 9.34
N THR A 48 4.75 10.92 8.41
CA THR A 48 3.66 11.77 7.93
C THR A 48 3.08 11.25 6.63
N TRP A 49 1.76 11.25 6.53
CA TRP A 49 0.99 10.65 5.43
C TRP A 49 -0.15 11.53 4.97
N TYR A 50 -0.51 11.38 3.70
CA TYR A 50 -1.68 11.98 3.08
C TYR A 50 -2.67 10.89 2.67
N VAL A 51 -3.88 10.96 3.22
CA VAL A 51 -4.98 10.08 2.88
C VAL A 51 -5.88 10.78 1.86
N LEU A 52 -5.99 10.21 0.67
CA LEU A 52 -6.77 10.73 -0.44
C LEU A 52 -8.05 9.93 -0.57
N ILE A 53 -9.19 10.60 -0.38
CA ILE A 53 -10.51 9.98 -0.34
C ILE A 53 -11.34 10.48 -1.53
N HIS A 54 -11.86 9.52 -2.30
CA HIS A 54 -12.72 9.82 -3.45
C HIS A 54 -14.05 10.44 -3.00
N PRO A 55 -14.63 11.40 -3.74
CA PRO A 55 -15.89 12.06 -3.37
C PRO A 55 -17.11 11.12 -3.23
N THR A 56 -17.03 9.92 -3.81
CA THR A 56 -18.08 8.89 -3.70
C THR A 56 -17.92 7.98 -2.46
N TYR A 57 -17.15 8.40 -1.47
CA TYR A 57 -17.03 7.71 -0.19
C TYR A 57 -18.43 7.37 0.39
N PRO A 58 -18.65 6.15 0.93
CA PRO A 58 -17.68 5.10 1.21
C PRO A 58 -17.48 4.11 0.06
N ARG A 59 -18.01 4.36 -1.14
CA ARG A 59 -17.86 3.46 -2.29
C ARG A 59 -16.60 3.74 -3.13
N GLY A 60 -16.12 4.99 -3.09
CA GLY A 60 -14.93 5.39 -3.84
C GLY A 60 -13.62 4.93 -3.21
N SER A 61 -12.50 5.11 -3.93
CA SER A 61 -11.17 4.71 -3.46
C SER A 61 -10.70 5.53 -2.25
N ILE A 62 -9.88 4.90 -1.43
CA ILE A 62 -9.02 5.53 -0.43
C ILE A 62 -7.59 5.09 -0.74
N THR A 63 -6.66 6.03 -0.78
CA THR A 63 -5.22 5.79 -0.98
C THR A 63 -4.42 6.54 0.08
N ILE A 64 -3.26 6.03 0.46
CA ILE A 64 -2.43 6.53 1.57
C ILE A 64 -1.01 6.70 1.06
N HIS A 65 -0.56 7.95 0.99
CA HIS A 65 0.71 8.33 0.38
C HIS A 65 1.67 8.92 1.41
N PRO A 66 2.96 8.55 1.39
CA PRO A 66 3.95 9.21 2.24
C PRO A 66 4.05 10.69 1.88
N ALA A 67 4.16 11.54 2.89
CA ALA A 67 4.52 12.94 2.68
C ALA A 67 5.93 13.04 2.09
N ARG A 68 6.19 14.09 1.29
CA ARG A 68 7.54 14.39 0.80
C ARG A 68 8.50 14.82 1.91
N THR A 69 7.95 15.35 2.99
CA THR A 69 8.69 15.80 4.17
C THR A 69 8.13 15.12 5.39
N GLY A 70 9.00 14.45 6.15
CA GLY A 70 8.64 13.66 7.33
C GLY A 70 7.85 12.39 7.00
N GLY A 71 7.75 11.99 5.72
CA GLY A 71 7.26 10.66 5.32
C GLY A 71 8.42 9.71 5.00
N LEU A 72 8.13 8.56 4.40
CA LEU A 72 9.17 7.58 4.05
C LEU A 72 10.09 8.08 2.94
N SER A 73 11.40 7.91 3.15
CA SER A 73 12.45 8.25 2.19
C SER A 73 12.69 7.19 1.12
N ASP A 74 12.25 5.96 1.37
CA ASP A 74 12.44 4.79 0.50
C ASP A 74 11.10 4.16 0.07
N VAL A 75 11.16 3.31 -0.97
CA VAL A 75 10.02 2.51 -1.42
C VAL A 75 10.18 1.10 -0.87
N ARG A 76 9.13 0.57 -0.27
CA ARG A 76 9.12 -0.77 0.33
C ARG A 76 8.13 -1.70 -0.37
N GLU A 77 8.15 -2.97 -0.01
CA GLU A 77 7.19 -3.95 -0.52
C GLU A 77 5.75 -3.48 -0.26
N HIS A 78 4.82 -3.85 -1.15
CA HIS A 78 3.44 -3.35 -1.09
C HIS A 78 3.28 -1.84 -1.21
N GLN A 79 4.28 -1.13 -1.75
CA GLN A 79 4.18 0.30 -2.05
C GLN A 79 4.29 0.54 -3.55
N ALA A 80 3.50 1.47 -4.08
CA ALA A 80 3.61 1.86 -5.48
C ALA A 80 4.98 2.51 -5.76
N ALA A 81 5.50 2.32 -6.97
CA ALA A 81 6.76 2.93 -7.38
C ALA A 81 6.67 4.47 -7.38
N LEU A 82 7.76 5.13 -7.00
CA LEU A 82 7.92 6.57 -7.15
C LEU A 82 7.99 6.94 -8.63
N VAL A 83 6.85 7.37 -9.18
CA VAL A 83 6.80 7.97 -10.50
C VAL A 83 6.86 9.48 -10.34
N GLY A 84 7.75 10.15 -11.07
CA GLY A 84 7.76 11.61 -11.17
C GLY A 84 6.36 12.10 -11.56
N SER A 85 5.67 12.79 -10.64
CA SER A 85 4.31 13.25 -10.88
C SER A 85 4.31 14.38 -11.91
N ARG A 86 3.34 14.38 -12.83
CA ARG A 86 3.03 15.56 -13.67
C ARG A 86 2.56 16.76 -12.83
N HIS A 87 2.12 16.50 -11.61
CA HIS A 87 1.80 17.50 -10.58
C HIS A 87 2.98 17.56 -9.59
N SER A 88 4.03 18.29 -9.94
CA SER A 88 5.27 18.39 -9.14
C SER A 88 5.06 19.01 -7.76
N ASP A 89 3.92 19.69 -7.55
CA ASP A 89 3.73 20.60 -6.41
C ASP A 89 2.95 19.95 -5.25
N GLN A 90 2.54 18.69 -5.40
CA GLN A 90 1.82 18.00 -4.33
C GLN A 90 2.75 17.65 -3.16
N PRO A 91 2.32 17.83 -1.90
CA PRO A 91 3.15 17.60 -0.72
C PRO A 91 3.33 16.12 -0.34
N TRP A 92 2.75 15.19 -1.10
CA TRP A 92 2.95 13.74 -0.97
C TRP A 92 3.60 13.14 -2.21
N THR A 93 4.16 11.94 -2.05
CA THR A 93 4.74 11.15 -3.13
C THR A 93 3.67 10.33 -3.85
N THR A 94 3.99 9.74 -5.00
CA THR A 94 3.07 8.83 -5.72
C THR A 94 3.02 7.41 -5.14
N ALA A 95 3.79 7.16 -4.07
CA ALA A 95 4.07 5.83 -3.55
C ALA A 95 2.98 5.36 -2.55
N ASP A 96 1.76 5.18 -3.05
CA ASP A 96 0.60 4.64 -2.31
C ASP A 96 0.93 3.29 -1.67
N ILE A 97 0.60 3.10 -0.39
CA ILE A 97 0.72 1.81 0.28
C ILE A 97 -0.49 0.93 0.02
N CYS A 98 -0.24 -0.33 -0.35
CA CYS A 98 -1.25 -1.33 -0.61
C CYS A 98 -1.70 -2.01 0.69
N VAL A 99 -2.56 -1.31 1.42
CA VAL A 99 -3.20 -1.79 2.66
C VAL A 99 -4.35 -2.79 2.46
N ARG A 100 -4.63 -3.15 1.20
CA ARG A 100 -5.71 -4.08 0.82
C ARG A 100 -5.14 -5.45 0.46
N VAL A 101 -5.70 -6.49 1.06
CA VAL A 101 -5.58 -7.86 0.54
C VAL A 101 -6.55 -8.00 -0.62
N LYS A 102 -6.05 -8.21 -1.85
CA LYS A 102 -6.93 -8.53 -2.98
C LYS A 102 -7.38 -9.98 -2.83
N SER A 103 -8.68 -10.17 -2.57
CA SER A 103 -9.35 -11.48 -2.41
C SER A 103 -9.20 -12.44 -3.61
N TRP A 104 -8.70 -11.97 -4.75
CA TRP A 104 -8.45 -12.76 -5.96
C TRP A 104 -7.37 -13.84 -5.80
N LEU A 105 -6.40 -13.67 -4.90
CA LEU A 105 -5.28 -14.63 -4.74
C LEU A 105 -5.61 -15.87 -3.88
N GLY A 106 -6.87 -16.11 -3.54
CA GLY A 106 -7.30 -17.36 -2.89
C GLY A 106 -6.65 -17.62 -1.54
N TYR A 107 -6.20 -16.56 -0.86
CA TYR A 107 -5.48 -16.65 0.40
C TYR A 107 -6.37 -17.26 1.50
N ARG A 108 -5.86 -18.27 2.20
CA ARG A 108 -6.60 -19.15 3.12
C ARG A 108 -7.07 -18.49 4.42
N GLY A 109 -6.95 -17.17 4.56
CA GLY A 109 -7.32 -16.39 5.75
C GLY A 109 -8.28 -15.22 5.50
N ALA A 110 -8.98 -15.17 4.38
CA ALA A 110 -9.82 -14.04 3.94
C ALA A 110 -11.12 -13.80 4.77
N PHE A 111 -10.99 -13.60 6.08
CA PHE A 111 -12.06 -13.12 6.96
C PHE A 111 -12.00 -11.60 7.23
N ASP A 112 -11.01 -10.91 6.67
CA ASP A 112 -10.79 -9.48 6.90
C ASP A 112 -11.07 -8.64 5.65
N SER A 113 -12.33 -8.72 5.20
CA SER A 113 -12.80 -7.95 4.06
C SER A 113 -12.93 -6.48 4.41
N GLU A 114 -12.42 -5.60 3.54
CA GLU A 114 -12.61 -4.16 3.61
C GLU A 114 -14.10 -3.83 3.91
N PRO A 115 -14.40 -3.16 5.03
CA PRO A 115 -15.77 -2.85 5.39
C PRO A 115 -16.33 -1.78 4.45
N ARG A 116 -17.63 -1.86 4.16
CA ARG A 116 -18.33 -0.91 3.29
C ARG A 116 -19.08 0.17 4.06
N ASP A 117 -19.12 0.06 5.38
CA ASP A 117 -19.83 0.99 6.23
C ASP A 117 -19.05 2.30 6.40
N HIS A 118 -19.78 3.40 6.31
CA HIS A 118 -19.23 4.75 6.27
C HIS A 118 -18.35 5.07 7.47
N ASP A 119 -18.69 4.57 8.65
CA ASP A 119 -18.07 5.02 9.91
C ASP A 119 -16.80 4.24 10.28
N VAL A 120 -16.62 3.04 9.72
CA VAL A 120 -15.53 2.13 10.08
C VAL A 120 -14.49 1.97 8.96
N ARG A 121 -14.83 2.32 7.71
CA ARG A 121 -13.94 2.08 6.57
C ARG A 121 -12.66 2.89 6.62
N LEU A 122 -12.73 4.17 6.99
CA LEU A 122 -11.53 5.01 7.13
C LEU A 122 -10.64 4.53 8.29
N TYR A 123 -11.25 4.12 9.42
CA TYR A 123 -10.54 3.49 10.53
C TYR A 123 -9.81 2.21 10.10
N TRP A 124 -10.48 1.35 9.33
CA TRP A 124 -9.89 0.10 8.84
C TRP A 124 -8.65 0.35 7.97
N TYR A 125 -8.71 1.34 7.08
CA TYR A 125 -7.57 1.76 6.25
C TYR A 125 -6.40 2.27 7.10
N ALA A 126 -6.70 3.07 8.13
CA ALA A 126 -5.72 3.64 9.02
C ALA A 126 -5.04 2.58 9.90
N ALA A 127 -5.81 1.65 10.47
CA ALA A 127 -5.31 0.51 11.22
C ALA A 127 -4.40 -0.38 10.35
N ARG A 128 -4.78 -0.64 9.09
CA ARG A 128 -3.92 -1.39 8.16
C ARG A 128 -2.63 -0.67 7.78
N ALA A 129 -2.64 0.65 7.70
CA ALA A 129 -1.43 1.43 7.46
C ALA A 129 -0.44 1.30 8.62
N ILE A 130 -0.93 1.29 9.87
CA ILE A 130 -0.10 1.04 11.06
C ILE A 130 0.52 -0.35 11.01
N GLU A 131 -0.27 -1.39 10.72
CA GLU A 131 0.25 -2.76 10.61
C GLU A 131 1.27 -2.91 9.47
N TRP A 132 1.03 -2.25 8.33
CA TRP A 132 1.99 -2.19 7.25
C TRP A 132 3.30 -1.53 7.70
N LEU A 133 3.23 -0.42 8.44
CA LEU A 133 4.41 0.31 8.91
C LEU A 133 5.21 -0.51 9.94
N LYS A 134 4.53 -1.21 10.85
CA LYS A 134 5.15 -2.15 11.81
C LYS A 134 5.88 -3.29 11.07
N ALA A 135 5.21 -3.91 10.09
CA ALA A 135 5.82 -4.96 9.28
C ALA A 135 7.00 -4.44 8.44
N ALA A 136 6.89 -3.23 7.90
CA ALA A 136 7.96 -2.56 7.15
C ALA A 136 9.20 -2.29 8.03
N GLY A 137 9.00 -1.85 9.27
CA GLY A 137 10.08 -1.61 10.23
C GLY A 137 10.74 -2.90 10.75
N ALA A 138 10.03 -4.03 10.72
CA ALA A 138 10.52 -5.35 11.10
C ALA A 138 11.06 -6.18 9.92
N ASN A 139 11.10 -5.61 8.70
CA ASN A 139 11.44 -6.32 7.46
C ASN A 139 10.60 -7.61 7.25
N ALA A 140 9.31 -7.53 7.60
CA ALA A 140 8.37 -8.65 7.66
C ALA A 140 7.21 -8.51 6.66
N LEU A 141 7.37 -7.68 5.62
CA LEU A 141 6.31 -7.46 4.63
C LEU A 141 6.05 -8.73 3.80
N ALA A 142 7.06 -9.45 3.33
CA ALA A 142 6.88 -10.69 2.55
C ALA A 142 6.87 -12.01 3.36
N VAL A 143 6.43 -11.99 4.63
CA VAL A 143 6.38 -13.23 5.44
C VAL A 143 5.22 -14.14 4.99
N GLU A 144 5.52 -15.42 4.76
CA GLU A 144 4.51 -16.44 4.44
C GLU A 144 3.48 -16.54 5.58
N GLY A 145 2.20 -16.43 5.26
CA GLY A 145 1.12 -16.41 6.25
C GLY A 145 0.52 -15.02 6.49
N GLU A 146 1.25 -13.94 6.15
CA GLU A 146 0.92 -12.58 6.55
C GLU A 146 0.19 -11.76 5.48
N TYR A 147 -0.44 -10.66 5.91
CA TYR A 147 -1.27 -9.82 5.06
C TYR A 147 -0.56 -9.24 3.83
N PHE A 148 0.76 -9.08 3.89
CA PHE A 148 1.60 -8.45 2.86
C PHE A 148 2.50 -9.46 2.12
N GLU A 149 2.23 -10.76 2.23
CA GLU A 149 3.04 -11.82 1.59
C GLU A 149 3.18 -11.63 0.06
N LEU A 150 2.11 -11.20 -0.61
CA LEU A 150 1.99 -11.28 -2.07
C LEU A 150 2.01 -9.90 -2.73
N PRO A 151 2.99 -9.59 -3.59
CA PRO A 151 3.17 -8.25 -4.16
C PRO A 151 1.92 -7.78 -4.91
N GLN A 152 1.76 -6.46 -4.95
CA GLN A 152 0.64 -5.85 -5.66
C GLN A 152 0.75 -6.11 -7.17
N VAL A 153 -0.03 -7.08 -7.67
CA VAL A 153 -0.18 -7.26 -9.11
C VAL A 153 -1.21 -6.26 -9.65
N ILE A 154 -0.79 -5.38 -10.55
CA ILE A 154 -1.65 -4.44 -11.27
C ILE A 154 -2.33 -5.22 -12.41
N ALA A 155 -3.53 -5.74 -12.13
CA ALA A 155 -4.26 -6.62 -13.05
C ALA A 155 -4.71 -5.95 -14.36
N SER A 156 -4.78 -4.62 -14.41
CA SER A 156 -5.38 -3.87 -15.51
C SER A 156 -4.53 -3.76 -16.78
N SER A 157 -3.34 -4.35 -16.81
CA SER A 157 -2.46 -4.39 -17.99
C SER A 157 -1.91 -5.78 -18.30
N LEU A 158 -2.51 -6.84 -17.74
CA LEU A 158 -1.92 -8.18 -17.77
C LEU A 158 -2.31 -9.05 -18.97
N ASP A 159 -3.10 -8.56 -19.92
CA ASP A 159 -3.48 -9.41 -21.07
C ASP A 159 -2.24 -9.96 -21.81
N ASP A 160 -1.09 -9.26 -21.73
CA ASP A 160 0.21 -9.68 -22.29
C ASP A 160 1.41 -9.59 -21.31
N ALA A 161 1.18 -9.46 -19.99
CA ALA A 161 2.28 -9.26 -19.04
C ALA A 161 2.77 -10.58 -18.42
N VAL A 162 4.09 -10.80 -18.45
CA VAL A 162 4.76 -11.90 -17.76
C VAL A 162 5.42 -11.36 -16.49
N ALA A 163 5.03 -11.92 -15.34
CA ALA A 163 5.73 -11.66 -14.07
C ALA A 163 6.75 -12.78 -13.80
N PHE A 164 7.88 -12.41 -13.21
CA PHE A 164 8.91 -13.34 -12.76
C PHE A 164 9.13 -13.19 -11.25
N SER A 165 9.54 -14.27 -10.60
CA SER A 165 9.87 -14.31 -9.17
C SER A 165 11.33 -14.67 -9.04
N GLU A 166 12.13 -13.74 -8.52
CA GLU A 166 13.57 -13.92 -8.36
C GLU A 166 13.99 -13.70 -6.91
N ASN A 167 15.11 -14.29 -6.54
CA ASN A 167 15.84 -14.04 -5.31
C ASN A 167 17.26 -13.53 -5.62
N THR A 168 18.03 -13.21 -4.59
CA THR A 168 19.40 -12.70 -4.74
C THR A 168 20.29 -13.60 -5.61
N ALA A 169 20.15 -14.92 -5.48
CA ALA A 169 20.94 -15.87 -6.24
C ALA A 169 20.53 -15.91 -7.73
N THR A 170 19.24 -15.92 -8.03
CA THR A 170 18.77 -15.92 -9.43
C THR A 170 19.01 -14.58 -10.11
N PHE A 171 18.91 -13.46 -9.38
CA PHE A 171 19.22 -12.14 -9.90
C PHE A 171 20.69 -12.01 -10.32
N GLY A 172 21.62 -12.57 -9.53
CA GLY A 172 23.04 -12.63 -9.89
C GLY A 172 23.30 -13.38 -11.20
N VAL A 173 22.54 -14.45 -11.46
CA VAL A 173 22.63 -15.18 -12.74
C VAL A 173 22.19 -14.29 -13.90
N TRP A 174 21.11 -13.52 -13.75
CA TRP A 174 20.63 -12.61 -14.80
C TRP A 174 21.60 -11.48 -15.12
N GLN A 175 22.29 -10.94 -14.12
CA GLN A 175 23.30 -9.90 -14.34
C GLN A 175 24.49 -10.38 -15.20
N THR A 176 24.74 -11.69 -15.24
CA THR A 176 25.79 -12.30 -16.07
C THR A 176 25.34 -12.67 -17.48
N ARG A 177 24.04 -12.53 -17.78
CA ARG A 177 23.48 -12.81 -19.10
C ARG A 177 23.53 -11.56 -19.97
N HIS A 178 23.89 -11.76 -21.24
CA HIS A 178 23.96 -10.70 -22.25
C HIS A 178 22.99 -10.95 -23.41
N GLU A 179 22.29 -12.09 -23.38
CA GLU A 179 21.29 -12.48 -24.34
C GLU A 179 20.04 -11.59 -24.19
N THR A 180 19.56 -11.01 -25.29
CA THR A 180 18.40 -10.10 -25.30
C THR A 180 17.08 -10.80 -25.62
N THR A 181 17.11 -12.11 -25.91
CA THR A 181 15.94 -12.94 -26.20
C THR A 181 16.13 -14.36 -25.68
N GLY A 182 15.03 -15.06 -25.39
CA GLY A 182 15.06 -16.42 -24.87
C GLY A 182 13.68 -17.05 -24.75
N VAL A 183 13.61 -18.28 -24.24
CA VAL A 183 12.36 -19.00 -24.00
C VAL A 183 12.14 -19.12 -22.49
N ALA A 184 10.93 -18.83 -22.03
CA ALA A 184 10.54 -18.99 -20.63
C ALA A 184 9.45 -20.07 -20.49
N GLN A 185 9.53 -20.88 -19.43
CA GLN A 185 8.43 -21.75 -19.05
C GLN A 185 7.42 -20.96 -18.22
N LEU A 186 6.23 -20.74 -18.77
CA LEU A 186 5.15 -20.07 -18.06
C LEU A 186 4.45 -21.05 -17.12
N ARG A 187 4.32 -20.67 -15.86
CA ARG A 187 3.44 -21.35 -14.91
C ARG A 187 2.23 -20.48 -14.67
N ARG A 188 1.03 -21.04 -14.85
CA ARG A 188 -0.20 -20.38 -14.41
C ARG A 188 -0.30 -20.55 -12.89
N PRO A 189 -0.54 -19.47 -12.12
CA PRO A 189 -0.92 -19.62 -10.73
C PRO A 189 -2.13 -20.54 -10.66
N ASN A 190 -2.12 -21.53 -9.75
CA ASN A 190 -3.21 -22.50 -9.64
C ASN A 190 -4.55 -21.76 -9.52
N GLN A 191 -5.38 -21.85 -10.58
CA GLN A 191 -6.77 -21.46 -10.49
C GLN A 191 -7.43 -22.41 -9.50
N VAL A 192 -7.82 -21.92 -8.33
CA VAL A 192 -8.70 -22.66 -7.44
C VAL A 192 -10.01 -22.85 -8.20
N LEU A 193 -10.24 -24.09 -8.66
CA LEU A 193 -11.50 -24.51 -9.27
C LEU A 193 -12.61 -24.23 -8.25
N ARG A 194 -13.47 -23.26 -8.56
CA ARG A 194 -14.74 -23.08 -7.86
C ARG A 194 -15.63 -24.26 -8.22
N ARG A 195 -15.90 -25.12 -7.24
CA ARG A 195 -17.10 -25.97 -7.26
C ARG A 195 -18.28 -25.17 -6.72
#